data_AF-A0A8X6FY71-F1
#
_entry.id   AF-A0A8X6FY71-F1
#
_cell.length_a   1.000
_cell.length_b   1.000
_cell.length_c   1.000
_cell.angle_alpha   90.00
_cell.angle_beta   90.00
_cell.angle_gamma   90.00
#
_symmetry.space_group_name_H-M   'P 1'
#
loop_
_entity.id
_entity.type
_entity.pdbx_description
1 polymer ?
#
loop_
_entity_poly.entity_id
_entity_poly.type
_entity_poly.pdbx_seq_one_letter_code
_entity_poly.pdbx_strand_id
1 'polypeptide(L)'
;MSGHASSSTAGRKGHAAFQKPIGKDSVKDFNYCCLTLKPCTNPVITPFGFLYDKRAILDYIRMKKKEAANRIKEEEARWKEKCGKEPKPFYFVHDGIDAKPHYMPTIYIPMSRKDRFARIENSVSCPMSGQSLKVRDLIEVHFVRVYEPLSPFASKVRYMCAVTHEVLDNSVPMVVLRTSGNVVTMKCVNELIKKDMIDPTNGEPLNEEDIIPLKRLNLLCQQN
;
A
#
# COMPACT_ATOMS: atom_id res chain seq x y z
N MET A 1 24.59 -19.54 47.86
CA MET A 1 23.72 -20.44 47.08
C MET A 1 22.28 -19.98 47.36
N SER A 2 21.76 -19.03 46.59
CA SER A 2 20.96 -19.20 45.35
C SER A 2 19.46 -19.41 45.64
N GLY A 3 18.62 -18.51 45.10
CA GLY A 3 17.14 -18.59 45.04
C GLY A 3 16.48 -17.49 45.90
N HIS A 4 16.01 -16.33 45.45
CA HIS A 4 15.24 -15.91 44.25
C HIS A 4 13.92 -16.65 44.07
N ALA A 5 12.81 -16.02 44.48
CA ALA A 5 11.61 -15.85 43.65
C ALA A 5 10.52 -15.09 44.43
N SER A 6 10.21 -13.86 44.01
CA SER A 6 8.86 -13.27 44.00
C SER A 6 8.95 -11.84 43.45
N SER A 7 8.88 -11.70 42.13
CA SER A 7 8.41 -10.46 41.52
C SER A 7 7.46 -10.79 40.38
N SER A 8 6.23 -10.33 40.57
CA SER A 8 5.12 -10.37 39.65
C SER A 8 5.47 -9.59 38.38
N THR A 9 5.52 -10.28 37.25
CA THR A 9 5.48 -9.61 35.94
C THR A 9 4.08 -9.77 35.36
N ALA A 10 3.39 -8.64 35.28
CA ALA A 10 2.09 -8.51 34.64
C ALA A 10 2.22 -8.79 33.14
N GLY A 11 1.86 -10.01 32.72
CA GLY A 11 1.74 -10.38 31.33
C GLY A 11 0.59 -9.63 30.67
N ARG A 12 0.91 -8.73 29.73
CA ARG A 12 -0.07 -8.13 28.82
C ARG A 12 -0.74 -9.26 28.03
N LYS A 13 -2.05 -9.43 28.23
CA LYS A 13 -2.87 -10.35 27.44
C LYS A 13 -2.88 -9.87 26.00
N GLY A 14 -2.06 -10.48 25.15
CA GLY A 14 -2.19 -10.36 23.70
C GLY A 14 -3.53 -10.96 23.30
N HIS A 15 -4.44 -10.15 22.77
CA HIS A 15 -5.65 -10.65 22.15
C HIS A 15 -5.24 -11.39 20.88
N ALA A 16 -5.19 -12.73 20.96
CA ALA A 16 -5.10 -13.57 19.77
C ALA A 16 -6.41 -13.36 18.98
N ALA A 17 -6.32 -12.65 17.85
CA ALA A 17 -7.42 -12.56 16.92
C ALA A 17 -7.76 -13.98 16.43
N PHE A 18 -8.92 -14.48 16.83
CA PHE A 18 -9.43 -15.78 16.42
C PHE A 18 -9.73 -15.72 14.91
N GLN A 19 -8.79 -16.20 14.09
CA GLN A 19 -9.02 -16.34 12.66
C GLN A 19 -10.00 -17.49 12.46
N LYS A 20 -11.27 -17.14 12.25
CA LYS A 20 -12.31 -18.11 11.88
C LYS A 20 -11.85 -18.83 10.60
N PRO A 21 -11.93 -20.17 10.52
CA PRO A 21 -11.53 -20.92 9.34
C PRO A 21 -12.29 -20.38 8.12
N ILE A 22 -11.53 -19.98 7.12
CA ILE A 22 -12.01 -19.32 5.91
C ILE A 22 -12.76 -20.35 5.07
N GLY A 23 -13.98 -20.04 4.65
CA GLY A 23 -14.72 -20.86 3.70
C GLY A 23 -13.92 -21.04 2.40
N LYS A 24 -13.84 -22.26 1.89
CA LYS A 24 -13.04 -22.63 0.71
C LYS A 24 -13.39 -21.80 -0.54
N ASP A 25 -14.61 -21.26 -0.58
CA ASP A 25 -15.14 -20.46 -1.69
C ASP A 25 -14.71 -18.98 -1.65
N SER A 26 -14.08 -18.52 -0.56
CA SER A 26 -13.65 -17.12 -0.39
C SER A 26 -12.24 -16.84 -0.90
N VAL A 27 -11.49 -17.87 -1.29
CA VAL A 27 -10.10 -17.76 -1.74
C VAL A 27 -10.05 -17.87 -3.26
N LYS A 28 -9.81 -16.74 -3.93
CA LYS A 28 -9.57 -16.72 -5.39
C LYS A 28 -8.21 -17.34 -5.72
N ASP A 29 -7.99 -17.66 -7.00
CA ASP A 29 -6.68 -18.11 -7.46
C ASP A 29 -5.63 -17.00 -7.29
N PHE A 30 -4.37 -17.40 -7.18
CA PHE A 30 -3.24 -16.50 -6.93
C PHE A 30 -2.97 -15.49 -8.07
N ASN A 31 -3.49 -15.73 -9.27
CA ASN A 31 -3.32 -14.86 -10.45
C ASN A 31 -4.43 -13.82 -10.61
N TYR A 32 -5.23 -13.55 -9.58
CA TYR A 32 -6.35 -12.59 -9.63
C TYR A 32 -5.94 -11.20 -9.12
N CYS A 33 -6.48 -10.17 -9.77
CA CYS A 33 -6.30 -8.78 -9.38
C CYS A 33 -7.14 -8.44 -8.15
N CYS A 34 -6.52 -7.84 -7.13
CA CYS A 34 -7.20 -7.44 -5.89
C CYS A 34 -8.24 -6.33 -6.08
N LEU A 35 -8.13 -5.52 -7.15
CA LEU A 35 -9.10 -4.46 -7.46
C LEU A 35 -10.29 -4.98 -8.28
N THR A 36 -10.03 -5.75 -9.33
CA THR A 36 -11.07 -6.12 -10.31
C THR A 36 -11.67 -7.49 -10.05
N LEU A 37 -11.02 -8.30 -9.20
CA LEU A 37 -11.42 -9.68 -8.90
C LEU A 37 -11.48 -10.59 -10.12
N LYS A 38 -10.71 -10.26 -11.17
CA LYS A 38 -10.53 -11.00 -12.43
C LYS A 38 -9.09 -11.52 -12.56
N PRO A 39 -8.85 -12.59 -13.36
CA PRO A 39 -7.50 -13.00 -13.72
C PRO A 39 -6.70 -11.82 -14.32
N CYS A 40 -5.48 -11.62 -13.85
CA CYS A 40 -4.60 -10.56 -14.35
C CYS A 40 -4.16 -10.86 -15.79
N THR A 41 -4.24 -9.85 -16.65
CA THR A 41 -3.63 -9.94 -18.00
C THR A 41 -2.20 -9.43 -17.96
N ASN A 42 -1.99 -8.29 -17.30
CA ASN A 42 -0.68 -7.70 -17.06
C ASN A 42 -0.49 -7.54 -15.54
N PRO A 43 -0.08 -8.60 -14.83
CA PRO A 43 0.00 -8.57 -13.39
C PRO A 43 1.16 -7.67 -12.94
N VAL A 44 0.87 -6.82 -11.97
CA VAL A 44 1.86 -6.02 -11.24
C VAL A 44 1.67 -6.25 -9.75
N ILE A 45 2.77 -6.33 -9.00
CA ILE A 45 2.75 -6.55 -7.56
C ILE A 45 3.27 -5.30 -6.85
N THR A 46 2.65 -5.02 -5.72
CA THR A 46 3.14 -4.00 -4.77
C THR A 46 4.22 -4.59 -3.86
N PRO A 47 5.11 -3.77 -3.26
CA PRO A 47 6.12 -4.26 -2.31
C PRO A 47 5.51 -4.99 -1.10
N PHE A 48 4.22 -4.75 -0.84
CA PHE A 48 3.48 -5.34 0.27
C PHE A 48 2.85 -6.71 -0.06
N GLY A 49 3.05 -7.21 -1.28
CA GLY A 49 2.62 -8.53 -1.73
C GLY A 49 1.24 -8.59 -2.40
N PHE A 50 0.59 -7.45 -2.67
CA PHE A 50 -0.72 -7.45 -3.35
C PHE A 50 -0.58 -7.37 -4.87
N LEU A 51 -1.30 -8.26 -5.56
CA LEU A 51 -1.32 -8.37 -7.02
C LEU A 51 -2.46 -7.53 -7.62
N TYR A 52 -2.15 -6.75 -8.64
CA TYR A 52 -3.09 -5.94 -9.38
C TYR A 52 -2.89 -6.13 -10.89
N ASP A 53 -3.89 -5.75 -11.68
CA ASP A 53 -3.69 -5.53 -13.10
C ASP A 53 -3.11 -4.13 -13.32
N LYS A 54 -2.07 -4.02 -14.16
CA LYS A 54 -1.37 -2.78 -14.47
C LYS A 54 -2.31 -1.64 -14.80
N ARG A 55 -3.36 -1.87 -15.60
CA ARG A 55 -4.30 -0.80 -15.97
C ARG A 55 -5.14 -0.36 -14.78
N ALA A 56 -5.67 -1.32 -14.02
CA ALA A 56 -6.56 -1.07 -12.91
C ALA A 56 -5.88 -0.26 -11.79
N ILE A 57 -4.64 -0.62 -11.41
CA ILE A 57 -3.94 0.10 -10.35
C ILE A 57 -3.48 1.49 -10.79
N LEU A 58 -3.06 1.66 -12.04
CA LEU A 58 -2.66 2.96 -12.56
C LEU A 58 -3.84 3.94 -12.65
N ASP A 59 -5.01 3.45 -13.08
CA ASP A 59 -6.23 4.27 -13.12
C ASP A 59 -6.67 4.65 -11.69
N TYR A 60 -6.60 3.73 -10.73
CA TYR A 60 -6.83 4.02 -9.32
C TYR A 60 -5.88 5.11 -8.79
N ILE A 61 -4.57 5.00 -9.05
CA ILE A 61 -3.57 5.99 -8.62
C ILE A 61 -3.86 7.35 -9.26
N ARG A 62 -4.18 7.39 -10.56
CA ARG A 62 -4.51 8.62 -11.28
C ARG A 62 -5.75 9.29 -10.68
N MET A 63 -6.79 8.52 -10.39
CA MET A 63 -8.02 9.00 -9.76
C MET A 63 -7.74 9.60 -8.39
N LYS A 64 -6.99 8.92 -7.52
CA LYS A 64 -6.64 9.42 -6.18
C LYS A 64 -5.78 10.68 -6.20
N LYS A 65 -4.83 10.78 -7.13
CA LYS A 65 -4.08 12.03 -7.33
C LYS A 65 -4.96 13.19 -7.80
N LYS A 66 -5.95 12.92 -8.66
CA LYS A 66 -6.91 13.94 -9.12
C LYS A 66 -7.80 14.41 -7.97
N GLU A 67 -8.31 13.51 -7.14
CA GLU A 67 -9.09 13.83 -5.93
C GLU A 67 -8.26 14.70 -4.97
N ALA A 68 -7.02 14.32 -4.69
CA ALA A 68 -6.12 15.11 -3.83
C ALA A 68 -5.85 16.51 -4.42
N ALA A 69 -5.59 16.59 -5.73
CA ALA A 69 -5.37 17.87 -6.42
C ALA A 69 -6.61 18.78 -6.38
N ASN A 70 -7.81 18.22 -6.51
CA ASN A 70 -9.06 18.99 -6.40
C ASN A 70 -9.26 19.51 -4.97
N ARG A 71 -9.02 18.67 -3.95
CA ARG A 71 -9.08 19.09 -2.54
C ARG A 71 -8.11 20.23 -2.23
N ILE A 72 -6.87 20.15 -2.74
CA ILE A 72 -5.87 21.23 -2.62
C ILE A 72 -6.40 22.52 -3.26
N LYS A 73 -6.96 22.44 -4.47
CA LYS A 73 -7.51 23.62 -5.18
C LYS A 73 -8.70 24.25 -4.44
N GLU A 74 -9.61 23.43 -3.91
CA GLU A 74 -10.77 23.91 -3.14
C GLU A 74 -10.34 24.60 -1.84
N GLU A 75 -9.39 24.01 -1.11
CA GLU A 75 -8.82 24.64 0.07
C GLU A 75 -8.05 25.92 -0.28
N GLU A 76 -7.37 25.97 -1.43
CA GLU A 76 -6.68 27.16 -1.90
C GLU A 76 -7.63 28.30 -2.26
N ALA A 77 -8.74 27.99 -2.96
CA ALA A 77 -9.78 28.95 -3.26
C ALA A 77 -10.43 29.50 -1.97
N ARG A 78 -10.76 28.61 -1.02
CA ARG A 78 -11.32 28.98 0.28
C ARG A 78 -10.37 29.85 1.10
N TRP A 79 -9.08 29.59 1.03
CA TRP A 79 -8.06 30.41 1.68
C TRP A 79 -7.96 31.81 1.05
N LYS A 80 -7.95 31.90 -0.28
CA LYS A 80 -7.94 33.19 -1.00
C LYS A 80 -9.16 34.03 -0.67
N GLU A 81 -10.35 33.43 -0.61
CA GLU A 81 -11.58 34.14 -0.23
C GLU A 81 -11.53 34.67 1.22
N LYS A 82 -11.03 33.86 2.17
CA LYS A 82 -10.90 34.27 3.58
C LYS A 82 -9.85 35.34 3.80
N CYS A 83 -8.71 35.30 3.09
CA CYS A 83 -7.70 36.35 3.16
C CYS A 83 -8.14 37.66 2.48
N GLY A 84 -9.03 37.60 1.48
CA GLY A 84 -9.62 38.80 0.87
C GLY A 84 -10.73 39.45 1.71
N LYS A 85 -11.27 38.75 2.71
CA LYS A 85 -12.25 39.25 3.68
C LYS A 85 -11.55 39.58 4.99
N GLU A 86 -10.76 40.65 5.02
CA GLU A 86 -10.24 41.20 6.27
C GLU A 86 -11.42 41.75 7.13
N PRO A 87 -11.45 41.55 8.46
CA PRO A 87 -12.30 42.35 9.31
C PRO A 87 -11.80 43.81 9.25
N LYS A 88 -12.66 44.72 8.77
CA LYS A 88 -12.36 46.16 8.85
C LYS A 88 -12.08 46.49 10.32
N PRO A 89 -11.03 47.26 10.64
CA PRO A 89 -10.81 47.70 12.01
C PRO A 89 -12.06 48.42 12.50
N PHE A 90 -12.63 47.97 13.62
CA PHE A 90 -13.73 48.67 14.26
C PHE A 90 -13.15 49.90 14.96
N TYR A 91 -13.32 51.07 14.35
CA TYR A 91 -12.93 52.35 14.94
C TYR A 91 -14.03 52.82 15.89
N PHE A 92 -13.71 52.98 17.18
CA PHE A 92 -14.51 53.84 18.07
C PHE A 92 -14.09 55.28 17.82
N VAL A 93 -15.00 56.11 17.31
CA VAL A 93 -14.82 57.57 17.26
C VAL A 93 -15.13 58.09 18.66
N HIS A 94 -14.13 58.64 19.33
CA HIS A 94 -14.36 59.49 20.51
C HIS A 94 -14.12 60.94 20.11
N ASP A 95 -15.13 61.79 20.34
CA ASP A 95 -15.00 63.22 20.25
C ASP A 95 -14.09 63.72 21.38
N GLY A 96 -12.94 64.27 21.04
CA GLY A 96 -12.16 65.15 21.91
C GLY A 96 -10.79 64.65 22.40
N ILE A 97 -9.76 65.33 21.87
CA ILE A 97 -8.50 65.72 22.54
C ILE A 97 -7.50 64.59 22.91
N ASP A 98 -6.51 64.41 22.04
CA ASP A 98 -5.11 64.01 22.29
C ASP A 98 -4.78 62.67 23.00
N ALA A 99 -5.46 61.57 22.64
CA ALA A 99 -4.97 60.22 22.91
C ALA A 99 -4.51 59.51 21.62
N LYS A 100 -3.21 59.21 21.51
CA LYS A 100 -2.66 58.37 20.41
C LYS A 100 -3.24 56.95 20.52
N PRO A 101 -3.78 56.38 19.42
CA PRO A 101 -4.29 55.02 19.43
C PRO A 101 -3.14 54.03 19.65
N HIS A 102 -3.13 53.36 20.80
CA HIS A 102 -2.21 52.25 21.05
C HIS A 102 -2.71 51.01 20.30
N TYR A 103 -2.02 50.67 19.22
CA TYR A 103 -2.24 49.47 18.44
C TYR A 103 -1.74 48.24 19.22
N MET A 104 -2.66 47.46 19.79
CA MET A 104 -2.38 46.05 20.06
C MET A 104 -2.91 45.23 18.88
N PRO A 105 -2.04 44.68 18.01
CA PRO A 105 -2.49 43.67 17.10
C PRO A 105 -2.91 42.46 17.92
N THR A 106 -4.17 42.03 17.82
CA THR A 106 -4.50 40.64 18.07
C THR A 106 -3.66 39.84 17.07
N ILE A 107 -2.55 39.26 17.55
CA ILE A 107 -1.66 38.41 16.75
C ILE A 107 -2.46 37.15 16.38
N TYR A 108 -3.30 37.25 15.35
CA TYR A 108 -3.77 36.09 14.61
C TYR A 108 -2.67 35.80 13.59
N ILE A 109 -1.77 34.87 13.91
CA ILE A 109 -0.81 34.35 12.94
C ILE A 109 -1.63 33.45 12.01
N PRO A 110 -2.00 33.85 10.78
CA PRO A 110 -2.60 32.91 9.85
C PRO A 110 -1.57 31.79 9.65
N MET A 111 -1.92 30.54 9.98
CA MET A 111 -1.07 29.39 9.67
C MET A 111 -0.51 29.55 8.26
N SER A 112 0.81 29.42 8.14
CA SER A 112 1.56 29.64 6.90
C SER A 112 0.89 28.88 5.76
N ARG A 113 0.86 29.49 4.58
CA ARG A 113 0.29 28.87 3.36
C ARG A 113 0.79 27.42 3.21
N LYS A 114 2.08 27.18 3.49
CA LYS A 114 2.72 25.87 3.42
C LYS A 114 2.15 24.87 4.43
N ASP A 115 1.95 25.27 5.69
CA ASP A 115 1.48 24.37 6.76
C ASP A 115 0.03 23.92 6.58
N ARG A 116 -0.80 24.76 5.96
CA ARG A 116 -2.20 24.41 5.66
C ARG A 116 -2.30 23.35 4.56
N PHE A 117 -1.61 23.53 3.44
CA PHE A 117 -1.64 22.57 2.34
C PHE A 117 -0.81 21.32 2.61
N ALA A 118 0.17 21.37 3.51
CA ALA A 118 0.94 20.21 3.94
C ALA A 118 0.08 19.13 4.63
N ARG A 119 -1.06 19.52 5.23
CA ARG A 119 -2.01 18.58 5.84
C ARG A 119 -2.84 17.80 4.83
N ILE A 120 -2.93 18.28 3.58
CA ILE A 120 -3.59 17.54 2.52
C ILE A 120 -2.57 16.55 1.95
N GLU A 121 -2.57 15.34 2.49
CA GLU A 121 -1.73 14.26 1.99
C GLU A 121 -1.98 14.03 0.48
N ASN A 122 -0.95 14.27 -0.33
CA ASN A 122 -0.95 13.99 -1.77
C ASN A 122 -0.42 12.56 -2.06
N SER A 123 -0.19 11.76 -1.02
CA SER A 123 0.22 10.36 -1.14
C SER A 123 -0.98 9.48 -1.45
N VAL A 124 -0.87 8.69 -2.51
CA VAL A 124 -1.84 7.62 -2.79
C VAL A 124 -1.52 6.44 -1.89
N SER A 125 -2.54 5.85 -1.27
CA SER A 125 -2.42 4.64 -0.48
C SER A 125 -2.85 3.40 -1.27
N CYS A 126 -2.34 2.24 -0.88
CA CYS A 126 -2.75 0.95 -1.40
C CYS A 126 -4.18 0.64 -0.92
N PRO A 127 -5.09 0.22 -1.81
CA PRO A 127 -6.48 -0.06 -1.45
C PRO A 127 -6.63 -1.26 -0.50
N MET A 128 -5.65 -2.17 -0.47
CA MET A 128 -5.70 -3.37 0.38
C MET A 128 -4.89 -3.23 1.68
N SER A 129 -3.82 -2.42 1.71
CA SER A 129 -2.95 -2.29 2.89
C SER A 129 -2.99 -0.92 3.57
N GLY A 130 -3.56 0.10 2.93
CA GLY A 130 -3.55 1.48 3.44
C GLY A 130 -2.16 2.15 3.42
N GLN A 131 -1.09 1.43 3.06
CA GLN A 131 0.26 1.97 3.02
C GLN A 131 0.47 2.85 1.79
N SER A 132 1.37 3.83 1.89
CA SER A 132 1.69 4.71 0.77
C SER A 132 2.24 3.91 -0.42
N LEU A 133 1.74 4.23 -1.61
CA LEU A 133 2.03 3.51 -2.84
C LEU A 133 2.45 4.50 -3.94
N LYS A 134 3.64 4.30 -4.49
CA LYS A 134 4.10 5.04 -5.69
C LYS A 134 4.08 4.10 -6.89
N VAL A 135 3.94 4.72 -8.07
CA VAL A 135 3.94 3.99 -9.35
C VAL A 135 5.27 3.28 -9.59
N ARG A 136 6.39 3.87 -9.13
CA ARG A 136 7.74 3.31 -9.29
C ARG A 136 7.97 2.04 -8.47
N ASP A 137 7.18 1.86 -7.41
CA ASP A 137 7.34 0.73 -6.50
C ASP A 137 6.56 -0.50 -7.01
N LEU A 138 5.81 -0.36 -8.11
CA LEU A 138 5.10 -1.45 -8.77
C LEU A 138 6.06 -2.26 -9.62
N ILE A 139 6.02 -3.58 -9.43
CA ILE A 139 6.89 -4.54 -10.12
C ILE A 139 6.03 -5.36 -11.06
N GLU A 140 6.48 -5.53 -12.30
CA GLU A 140 5.80 -6.37 -13.28
C GLU A 140 6.05 -7.85 -12.96
N VAL A 141 4.99 -8.65 -12.96
CA VAL A 141 5.07 -10.07 -12.60
C VAL A 141 5.00 -10.93 -13.85
N HIS A 142 5.94 -11.86 -13.98
CA HIS A 142 6.02 -12.82 -15.07
C HIS A 142 5.61 -14.20 -14.56
N PHE A 143 4.42 -14.64 -14.96
CA PHE A 143 3.96 -16.00 -14.67
C PHE A 143 4.33 -16.94 -15.82
N VAL A 144 5.15 -17.94 -15.53
CA VAL A 144 5.53 -18.98 -16.50
C VAL A 144 4.38 -19.97 -16.64
N ARG A 145 3.87 -20.12 -17.87
CA ARG A 145 2.75 -21.03 -18.17
C ARG A 145 3.26 -22.43 -18.45
N VAL A 146 2.53 -23.44 -17.98
CA VAL A 146 2.80 -24.84 -18.32
C VAL A 146 2.23 -25.13 -19.71
N TYR A 147 3.06 -25.62 -20.62
CA TYR A 147 2.64 -26.05 -21.96
C TYR A 147 2.38 -27.56 -21.97
N GLU A 148 1.31 -27.98 -21.31
CA GLU A 148 0.75 -29.33 -21.53
C GLU A 148 -0.16 -29.26 -22.76
N PRO A 149 -0.13 -30.26 -23.67
CA PRO A 149 -1.10 -30.32 -24.76
C PRO A 149 -2.49 -30.41 -24.13
N LEU A 150 -3.27 -29.32 -24.24
CA LEU A 150 -4.58 -29.24 -23.62
C LEU A 150 -5.39 -30.46 -24.04
N SER A 151 -5.68 -31.33 -23.09
CA SER A 151 -6.82 -32.22 -23.28
C SER A 151 -8.05 -31.33 -23.47
N PRO A 152 -9.02 -31.70 -24.32
CA PRO A 152 -10.23 -30.92 -24.54
C PRO A 152 -11.06 -30.69 -23.25
N PHE A 153 -10.67 -31.32 -22.13
CA PHE A 153 -11.31 -31.23 -20.83
C PHE A 153 -10.55 -30.35 -19.81
N ALA A 154 -9.34 -29.89 -20.12
CA ALA A 154 -8.55 -29.04 -19.23
C ALA A 154 -8.94 -27.56 -19.42
N SER A 155 -9.92 -27.10 -18.66
CA SER A 155 -10.47 -25.73 -18.78
C SER A 155 -9.64 -24.62 -18.10
N LYS A 156 -8.57 -24.97 -17.37
CA LYS A 156 -7.84 -24.02 -16.50
C LYS A 156 -6.35 -23.94 -16.84
N VAL A 157 -5.87 -22.72 -17.06
CA VAL A 157 -4.45 -22.40 -17.28
C VAL A 157 -3.64 -22.73 -16.03
N ARG A 158 -2.56 -23.51 -16.19
CA ARG A 158 -1.62 -23.86 -15.12
C ARG A 158 -0.34 -23.05 -15.24
N TYR A 159 0.22 -22.67 -14.10
CA TYR A 159 1.48 -21.93 -14.01
C TYR A 159 2.52 -22.75 -13.26
N MET A 160 3.79 -22.48 -13.51
CA MET A 160 4.91 -23.14 -12.84
C MET A 160 5.92 -22.13 -12.27
N CYS A 161 6.68 -22.59 -11.29
CA CYS A 161 7.81 -21.88 -10.71
C CYS A 161 8.88 -21.65 -11.79
N ALA A 162 9.43 -20.44 -11.86
CA ALA A 162 10.45 -20.09 -12.86
C ALA A 162 11.80 -20.83 -12.65
N VAL A 163 12.04 -21.37 -11.46
CA VAL A 163 13.31 -22.01 -11.10
C VAL A 163 13.16 -23.51 -10.99
N THR A 164 12.19 -23.98 -10.18
CA THR A 164 11.99 -25.41 -9.93
C THR A 164 11.12 -26.09 -10.98
N HIS A 165 10.44 -25.33 -11.84
CA HIS A 165 9.43 -25.82 -12.79
C HIS A 165 8.30 -26.65 -12.16
N GLU A 166 8.13 -26.56 -10.83
CA GLU A 166 7.00 -27.16 -10.13
C GLU A 166 5.72 -26.38 -10.41
N VAL A 167 4.60 -27.07 -10.61
CA VAL A 167 3.29 -26.45 -10.82
C VAL A 167 2.88 -25.67 -9.57
N LEU A 168 2.48 -24.42 -9.76
CA LEU A 168 2.03 -23.54 -8.70
C LEU A 168 0.58 -23.84 -8.34
N ASP A 169 0.37 -24.28 -7.11
CA ASP A 169 -0.95 -24.45 -6.50
C ASP A 169 -1.30 -23.25 -5.61
N ASN A 170 -2.59 -22.97 -5.44
CA ASN A 170 -3.05 -21.92 -4.54
C ASN A 170 -2.67 -22.18 -3.08
N SER A 171 -2.42 -23.44 -2.71
CA SER A 171 -2.05 -23.86 -1.35
C SER A 171 -0.60 -23.51 -0.99
N VAL A 172 0.28 -23.39 -1.98
CA VAL A 172 1.72 -23.22 -1.77
C VAL A 172 2.05 -21.72 -1.59
N PRO A 173 2.83 -21.34 -0.56
CA PRO A 173 3.29 -19.96 -0.41
C PRO A 173 4.27 -19.59 -1.54
N MET A 174 3.96 -18.50 -2.23
CA MET A 174 4.71 -18.00 -3.38
C MET A 174 5.36 -16.66 -3.07
N VAL A 175 6.44 -16.39 -3.78
CA VAL A 175 7.25 -15.18 -3.68
C VAL A 175 7.51 -14.66 -5.08
N VAL A 176 7.52 -13.34 -5.24
CA VAL A 176 7.99 -12.67 -6.45
C VAL A 176 9.34 -12.03 -6.17
N LEU A 177 10.29 -12.24 -7.07
CA LEU A 177 11.59 -11.56 -7.03
C LEU A 177 11.46 -10.19 -7.70
N ARG A 178 11.90 -9.11 -7.04
CA ARG A 178 11.82 -7.75 -7.60
C ARG A 178 12.65 -7.57 -8.86
N THR A 179 13.82 -8.20 -8.92
CA THR A 179 14.82 -8.13 -9.99
C THR A 179 14.26 -8.63 -11.32
N SER A 180 13.77 -9.88 -11.35
CA SER A 180 13.24 -10.52 -12.57
C SER A 180 11.72 -10.40 -12.73
N GLY A 181 10.99 -10.12 -11.65
CA GLY A 181 9.53 -10.20 -11.64
C GLY A 181 9.01 -11.64 -11.71
N ASN A 182 9.87 -12.65 -11.63
CA ASN A 182 9.48 -14.05 -11.73
C ASN A 182 8.86 -14.56 -10.42
N VAL A 183 7.89 -15.48 -10.57
CA VAL A 183 7.23 -16.13 -9.44
C VAL A 183 7.94 -17.43 -9.07
N VAL A 184 8.31 -17.54 -7.80
CA VAL A 184 9.01 -18.70 -7.23
C VAL A 184 8.30 -19.21 -5.98
N THR A 185 8.54 -20.46 -5.63
CA THR A 185 8.02 -21.04 -4.38
C THR A 185 8.86 -20.59 -3.19
N MET A 186 8.24 -20.47 -2.01
CA MET A 186 8.97 -20.14 -0.78
C MET A 186 10.06 -21.19 -0.44
N LYS A 187 9.84 -22.45 -0.83
CA LYS A 187 10.83 -23.52 -0.68
C LYS A 187 12.11 -23.21 -1.46
N CYS A 188 11.96 -22.83 -2.74
CA CYS A 188 13.08 -22.43 -3.58
C CYS A 188 13.86 -21.24 -3.00
N VAL A 189 13.15 -20.27 -2.42
CA VAL A 189 13.80 -19.12 -1.77
C VAL A 189 14.67 -19.57 -0.60
N ASN A 190 14.15 -20.45 0.26
CA ASN A 190 14.86 -20.90 1.46
C ASN A 190 16.05 -21.81 1.15
N GLU A 191 15.93 -22.69 0.17
CA GLU A 191 16.93 -23.73 -0.10
C GLU A 191 18.04 -23.26 -1.06
N LEU A 192 17.73 -22.33 -1.98
CA LEU A 192 18.63 -21.88 -3.03
C LEU A 192 18.98 -20.39 -2.88
N ILE A 193 17.98 -19.51 -2.95
CA ILE A 193 18.23 -18.05 -3.06
C ILE A 193 18.85 -17.48 -1.78
N LYS A 194 18.43 -17.93 -0.59
CA LYS A 194 19.02 -17.46 0.67
C LYS A 194 20.49 -17.84 0.89
N LYS A 195 21.03 -18.80 0.13
CA LYS A 195 22.44 -19.19 0.22
C LYS A 195 23.33 -18.25 -0.59
N ASP A 196 22.93 -18.00 -1.82
CA ASP A 196 23.75 -17.24 -2.78
C ASP A 196 23.35 -15.76 -2.85
N MET A 197 22.16 -15.37 -2.35
CA MET A 197 21.58 -14.03 -2.42
C MET A 197 21.65 -13.42 -3.84
N ILE A 198 21.41 -14.26 -4.83
CA ILE A 198 21.42 -13.94 -6.26
C ILE A 198 20.15 -14.54 -6.88
N ASP A 199 19.55 -13.83 -7.82
CA ASP A 199 18.42 -14.34 -8.59
C ASP A 199 18.91 -15.34 -9.65
N PRO A 200 18.47 -16.62 -9.60
CA PRO A 200 18.93 -17.66 -10.51
C PRO A 200 18.46 -17.49 -11.97
N THR A 201 17.50 -16.61 -12.24
CA THR A 201 16.94 -16.42 -13.58
C THR A 201 17.66 -15.35 -14.40
N ASN A 202 18.22 -14.34 -13.75
CA ASN A 202 18.92 -13.23 -14.40
C ASN A 202 20.37 -13.03 -13.93
N GLY A 203 20.78 -13.65 -12.82
CA GLY A 203 22.12 -13.53 -12.25
C GLY A 203 22.38 -12.21 -11.51
N GLU A 204 21.34 -11.42 -11.22
CA GLU A 204 21.49 -10.16 -10.46
C GLU A 204 21.53 -10.42 -8.94
N PRO A 205 22.31 -9.63 -8.18
CA PRO A 205 22.32 -9.73 -6.72
C PRO A 205 20.97 -9.30 -6.14
N LEU A 206 20.50 -10.03 -5.14
CA LEU A 206 19.18 -9.87 -4.54
C LEU A 206 19.31 -9.53 -3.06
N ASN A 207 18.52 -8.56 -2.56
CA ASN A 207 18.40 -8.28 -1.12
C ASN A 207 17.15 -8.91 -0.52
N GLU A 208 17.07 -8.97 0.82
CA GLU A 208 15.88 -9.50 1.52
C GLU A 208 14.61 -8.69 1.22
N GLU A 209 14.73 -7.39 0.92
CA GLU A 209 13.60 -6.50 0.56
C GLU A 209 13.04 -6.76 -0.84
N ASP A 210 13.82 -7.43 -1.69
CA ASP A 210 13.46 -7.78 -3.05
C ASP A 210 12.70 -9.11 -3.13
N ILE A 211 12.65 -9.84 -2.02
CA ILE A 211 11.88 -11.06 -1.81
C ILE A 211 10.48 -10.67 -1.34
N ILE A 212 9.53 -10.56 -2.27
CA ILE A 212 8.17 -10.09 -1.97
C ILE A 212 7.23 -11.28 -1.83
N PRO A 213 6.79 -11.65 -0.61
CA PRO A 213 5.84 -12.73 -0.42
C PRO A 213 4.47 -12.33 -1.00
N LEU A 214 3.94 -13.16 -1.89
CA LEU A 214 2.66 -12.90 -2.54
C LEU A 214 1.52 -13.16 -1.54
N LYS A 215 0.72 -12.12 -1.29
CA LYS A 215 -0.47 -12.21 -0.43
C LYS A 215 -1.67 -12.62 -1.25
N ARG A 216 -2.34 -13.69 -0.79
CA ARG A 216 -3.60 -14.14 -1.38
C ARG A 216 -4.71 -13.20 -0.99
N LEU A 217 -5.60 -12.93 -1.94
CA LEU A 217 -6.81 -12.18 -1.65
C LEU A 217 -7.77 -13.06 -0.86
N ASN A 218 -7.91 -12.74 0.43
CA ASN A 218 -9.01 -13.24 1.24
C ASN A 218 -10.09 -12.15 1.25
N LEU A 219 -11.30 -12.48 0.78
CA LEU A 219 -12.42 -11.55 0.69
C LEU A 219 -12.82 -10.92 2.05
N LEU A 220 -12.37 -11.51 3.17
CA LEU A 220 -12.59 -10.98 4.52
C LEU A 220 -11.77 -9.72 4.84
N CYS A 221 -10.69 -9.43 4.11
CA CYS A 221 -9.90 -8.19 4.33
C CYS A 221 -10.55 -6.92 3.75
N GLN A 222 -11.69 -7.02 3.04
CA GLN A 222 -12.40 -5.86 2.50
C GLN A 222 -13.43 -5.25 3.47
N GLN A 223 -13.53 -5.74 4.72
CA GLN A 223 -14.59 -5.35 5.67
C GLN A 223 -14.17 -4.43 6.82
N ASN A 224 -13.00 -3.79 6.77
CA ASN A 224 -12.60 -2.77 7.74
C ASN A 224 -12.40 -1.40 7.09
#